data_AF-A0A959V2H1-F1
#
_entry.id   AF-A0A959V2H1-F1
#
_cell.length_a   1.000
_cell.length_b   1.000
_cell.length_c   1.000
_cell.angle_alpha   90.00
_cell.angle_beta   90.00
_cell.angle_gamma   90.00
#
_symmetry.space_group_name_H-M   'P 1'
#
loop_
_entity.id
_entity.type
_entity.pdbx_description
1 polymer ?
#
loop_
_entity_poly.entity_id
_entity_poly.type
_entity_poly.pdbx_seq_one_letter_code
_entity_poly.pdbx_strand_id
1 'polypeptide(L)'
;MDDLLDRLPGLLDKLGFNLLLLGKIILIILGAFILERFIHFLLKRAYKRRGAPGREDLTRYRFLKNATRFIVGLMAFASIVYAIPSVKHLAVTLFAGAGILVAILGLATQRAFSNIISGVFIVGFKPFRVGDLLEVA
;
A
#
# COMPACT_ATOMS: atom_id res chain seq x y z
N MET A 1 -24.54 -47.55 1.89
CA MET A 1 -23.54 -47.19 2.92
C MET A 1 -22.20 -46.87 2.23
N ASP A 2 -21.81 -47.66 1.22
CA ASP A 2 -20.53 -47.55 0.52
C ASP A 2 -20.37 -46.25 -0.29
N ASP A 3 -21.42 -45.80 -0.99
CA ASP A 3 -21.42 -44.56 -1.79
C ASP A 3 -21.24 -43.27 -0.93
N LEU A 4 -21.54 -43.34 0.37
CA LEU A 4 -21.28 -42.26 1.33
C LEU A 4 -19.81 -42.26 1.79
N LEU A 5 -19.25 -43.45 2.04
CA LEU A 5 -17.86 -43.61 2.45
C LEU A 5 -16.88 -43.24 1.33
N ASP A 6 -17.23 -43.50 0.07
CA ASP A 6 -16.43 -43.14 -1.10
C ASP A 6 -16.39 -41.63 -1.37
N ARG A 7 -17.40 -40.88 -0.89
CA ARG A 7 -17.49 -39.41 -1.05
C ARG A 7 -16.86 -38.63 0.11
N LEU A 8 -16.62 -39.26 1.26
CA LEU A 8 -16.04 -38.61 2.44
C LEU A 8 -14.66 -37.96 2.18
N PRO A 9 -13.69 -38.60 1.51
CA PRO A 9 -12.37 -38.00 1.29
C PRO A 9 -12.44 -36.70 0.48
N GLY A 10 -13.23 -36.70 -0.59
CA GLY A 10 -13.42 -35.52 -1.44
C GLY A 10 -14.17 -34.37 -0.75
N LEU A 11 -15.04 -34.68 0.23
CA LEU A 11 -15.66 -33.65 1.07
C LEU A 11 -14.67 -33.06 2.07
N LEU A 12 -13.82 -33.89 2.69
CA LEU A 12 -12.79 -33.45 3.64
C LEU A 12 -11.74 -32.55 2.96
N ASP A 13 -11.29 -32.89 1.75
CA ASP A 13 -10.33 -32.09 1.00
C ASP A 13 -10.88 -30.70 0.62
N LYS A 14 -12.15 -30.66 0.17
CA LYS A 14 -12.83 -29.39 -0.12
C LYS A 14 -13.01 -28.56 1.15
N LEU A 15 -13.36 -29.19 2.27
CA LEU A 15 -13.49 -28.50 3.56
C LEU A 15 -12.16 -27.91 4.02
N GLY A 16 -11.07 -28.69 3.93
CA GLY A 16 -9.73 -28.27 4.32
C GLY A 16 -9.21 -27.11 3.47
N PHE A 17 -9.39 -27.17 2.15
CA PHE A 17 -9.03 -26.08 1.25
C PHE A 17 -9.76 -24.77 1.58
N ASN A 18 -11.08 -24.82 1.78
CA ASN A 18 -11.88 -23.65 2.13
C ASN A 18 -11.48 -23.06 3.49
N LEU A 19 -11.19 -23.91 4.48
CA LEU A 19 -10.74 -23.47 5.80
C LEU A 19 -9.38 -22.76 5.73
N LEU A 20 -8.44 -23.30 4.95
CA LEU A 20 -7.14 -22.66 4.73
C LEU A 20 -7.27 -21.33 3.99
N LEU A 21 -8.16 -21.22 3.00
CA LEU A 21 -8.42 -19.96 2.31
C LEU A 21 -8.99 -18.90 3.25
N LEU A 22 -10.00 -19.28 4.05
CA LEU A 22 -10.59 -18.37 5.06
C LEU A 22 -9.54 -17.92 6.08
N GLY A 23 -8.71 -18.84 6.57
CA GLY A 23 -7.60 -18.52 7.47
C GLY A 23 -6.61 -17.51 6.87
N LYS A 24 -6.23 -17.68 5.60
CA LYS A 24 -5.37 -16.72 4.88
C LYS A 24 -6.01 -15.34 4.75
N ILE A 25 -7.29 -15.27 4.38
CA ILE A 25 -8.02 -14.00 4.24
C ILE A 25 -8.10 -13.28 5.59
N ILE A 26 -8.41 -13.99 6.66
CA ILE A 26 -8.44 -13.45 8.02
C ILE A 26 -7.06 -12.91 8.41
N LEU A 27 -5.99 -13.66 8.15
CA LEU A 27 -4.62 -13.21 8.41
C LEU A 27 -4.27 -11.94 7.64
N ILE A 28 -4.66 -11.84 6.36
CA ILE A 28 -4.43 -10.63 5.55
C ILE A 28 -5.17 -9.43 6.15
N ILE A 29 -6.44 -9.59 6.51
CA ILE A 29 -7.25 -8.52 7.10
C ILE A 29 -6.65 -8.08 8.45
N LEU A 30 -6.28 -9.03 9.30
CA LEU A 30 -5.63 -8.74 10.59
C LEU A 30 -4.29 -8.03 10.39
N GLY A 31 -3.45 -8.52 9.47
CA GLY A 31 -2.18 -7.88 9.13
C GLY A 31 -2.36 -6.44 8.63
N ALA A 32 -3.33 -6.22 7.73
CA ALA A 32 -3.67 -4.89 7.23
C ALA A 32 -4.17 -3.97 8.35
N PHE A 33 -5.04 -4.47 9.23
CA PHE A 33 -5.56 -3.72 10.37
C PHE A 33 -4.44 -3.33 11.35
N ILE A 34 -3.53 -4.26 11.67
CA ILE A 34 -2.38 -4.00 12.55
C ILE A 34 -1.46 -2.96 11.90
N LEU A 35 -1.14 -3.10 10.62
CA LEU A 35 -0.30 -2.17 9.88
C LEU A 35 -0.90 -0.77 9.82
N GLU A 36 -2.18 -0.65 9.46
CA GLU A 36 -2.92 0.61 9.46
C GLU A 36 -2.88 1.26 10.84
N ARG A 37 -3.13 0.48 11.90
CA ARG A 37 -3.13 0.98 13.28
C ARG A 37 -1.75 1.46 13.71
N PHE A 38 -0.71 0.73 13.35
CA PHE A 38 0.67 1.09 13.64
C PHE A 38 1.07 2.41 12.95
N ILE A 39 0.79 2.55 11.65
CA ILE A 39 1.08 3.79 10.92
C ILE A 39 0.26 4.95 11.49
N HIS A 40 -1.04 4.76 11.75
CA HIS A 40 -1.87 5.78 12.37
C HIS A 40 -1.36 6.21 13.76
N PHE A 41 -0.83 5.29 14.54
CA PHE A 41 -0.19 5.61 15.82
C PHE A 41 1.03 6.51 15.62
N LEU A 42 1.91 6.18 14.67
CA LEU A 42 3.09 6.99 14.34
C LEU A 42 2.69 8.39 13.84
N LEU A 43 1.72 8.48 12.92
CA LEU A 43 1.22 9.75 12.39
C LEU A 43 0.59 10.62 13.48
N LYS A 44 -0.23 10.02 14.35
CA LYS A 44 -0.84 10.73 15.48
C LYS A 44 0.20 11.21 16.49
N ARG A 45 1.23 10.40 16.77
CA ARG A 45 2.34 10.77 17.66
C ARG A 45 3.14 11.92 17.07
N ALA A 46 3.45 11.88 15.77
CA ALA A 46 4.15 12.95 15.07
C ALA A 46 3.34 14.25 15.06
N TYR A 47 2.03 14.18 14.80
CA TYR A 47 1.13 15.32 14.82
C TYR A 47 1.04 15.98 16.21
N LYS A 48 0.86 15.18 17.27
CA LYS A 48 0.77 15.68 18.66
C LYS A 48 2.05 16.29 19.21
N ARG A 49 3.22 15.91 18.68
CA ARG A 49 4.52 16.46 19.10
C ARG A 49 4.71 17.92 18.69
N ARG A 50 3.93 18.42 17.73
CA ARG A 50 3.93 19.82 17.32
C ARG A 50 3.00 20.58 18.26
N GLY A 51 3.55 21.36 19.19
CA GLY A 51 2.77 22.21 20.09
C GLY A 51 2.04 23.28 19.29
N ALA A 52 0.70 23.24 19.29
CA ALA A 52 -0.22 24.08 18.50
C ALA A 52 -0.19 23.83 16.97
N PRO A 53 -0.73 22.69 16.49
CA PRO A 53 -0.79 22.41 15.06
C PRO A 53 -1.77 23.37 14.36
N GLY A 54 -1.29 24.07 13.33
CA GLY A 54 -2.10 24.98 12.53
C GLY A 54 -3.09 24.24 11.60
N ARG A 55 -3.91 25.01 10.86
CA ARG A 55 -4.86 24.46 9.88
C ARG A 55 -4.14 23.64 8.79
N GLU A 56 -2.95 24.06 8.38
CA GLU A 56 -2.13 23.34 7.40
C GLU A 56 -1.65 21.98 7.91
N ASP A 57 -1.21 21.91 9.17
CA ASP A 57 -0.80 20.65 9.80
C ASP A 57 -1.97 19.66 9.87
N LEU A 58 -3.18 20.15 10.17
CA LEU A 58 -4.39 19.33 10.17
C LEU A 58 -4.69 18.76 8.78
N THR A 59 -4.61 19.60 7.73
CA THR A 59 -4.82 19.17 6.35
C THR A 59 -3.80 18.11 5.94
N ARG A 60 -2.51 18.32 6.21
CA ARG A 60 -1.44 17.36 5.93
C ARG A 60 -1.64 16.05 6.68
N TYR A 61 -1.99 16.11 7.97
CA TYR A 61 -2.28 14.93 8.78
C TYR A 61 -3.48 14.15 8.21
N ARG A 62 -4.58 14.82 7.88
CA ARG A 62 -5.77 14.17 7.30
C ARG A 62 -5.46 13.56 5.94
N PHE A 63 -4.72 14.25 5.08
CA PHE A 63 -4.28 13.74 3.79
C PHE A 63 -3.45 12.46 3.96
N LEU A 64 -2.41 12.49 4.81
CA LEU A 64 -1.52 11.35 5.00
C LEU A 64 -2.22 10.15 5.68
N LYS A 65 -3.12 10.43 6.62
CA LYS A 65 -4.00 9.42 7.22
C LYS A 65 -4.88 8.74 6.16
N ASN A 66 -5.56 9.52 5.32
CA ASN A 66 -6.44 8.99 4.29
C ASN A 66 -5.65 8.23 3.22
N ALA A 67 -4.49 8.74 2.80
CA ALA A 67 -3.59 8.07 1.87
C ALA A 67 -3.12 6.72 2.43
N THR A 68 -2.72 6.67 3.70
CA THR A 68 -2.34 5.42 4.38
C THR A 68 -3.47 4.40 4.35
N ARG A 69 -4.68 4.80 4.74
CA ARG A 69 -5.85 3.92 4.75
C ARG A 69 -6.17 3.38 3.35
N PHE A 70 -6.09 4.24 2.33
CA PHE A 70 -6.31 3.84 0.95
C PHE A 70 -5.24 2.83 0.48
N ILE A 71 -3.96 3.12 0.72
CA ILE A 71 -2.85 2.27 0.28
C ILE A 71 -2.87 0.90 0.97
N VAL A 72 -3.07 0.86 2.29
CA VAL A 72 -3.15 -0.40 3.04
C VAL A 72 -4.38 -1.22 2.61
N GLY A 73 -5.53 -0.56 2.44
CA GLY A 73 -6.74 -1.22 1.94
C GLY A 73 -6.56 -1.80 0.53
N LEU A 74 -5.93 -1.04 -0.38
CA LEU A 74 -5.65 -1.49 -1.74
C LEU A 74 -4.70 -2.71 -1.75
N MET A 75 -3.65 -2.70 -0.91
CA MET A 75 -2.74 -3.84 -0.77
C MET A 75 -3.44 -5.08 -0.19
N ALA A 76 -4.30 -4.90 0.83
CA ALA A 76 -5.07 -5.99 1.41
C ALA A 76 -6.04 -6.59 0.38
N PHE A 77 -6.75 -5.74 -0.36
CA PHE A 77 -7.63 -6.16 -1.44
C PHE A 77 -6.89 -6.94 -2.52
N ALA A 78 -5.77 -6.41 -3.02
CA ALA A 78 -4.95 -7.10 -4.02
C ALA A 78 -4.45 -8.46 -3.52
N SER A 79 -4.05 -8.54 -2.24
CA SER A 79 -3.58 -9.78 -1.61
C SER A 79 -4.69 -10.82 -1.48
N ILE A 80 -5.91 -10.41 -1.11
CA ILE A 80 -7.08 -11.29 -1.03
C ILE A 80 -7.44 -11.84 -2.41
N VAL A 81 -7.48 -10.97 -3.42
CA VAL A 81 -7.77 -11.36 -4.81
C VAL A 81 -6.72 -12.35 -5.31
N TYR A 82 -5.44 -12.14 -5.01
CA TYR A 82 -4.37 -13.07 -5.40
C TYR A 82 -4.46 -14.42 -4.66
N ALA A 83 -4.98 -14.44 -3.43
CA ALA A 83 -5.10 -15.65 -2.62
C ALA A 83 -6.19 -16.61 -3.13
N ILE A 84 -7.18 -16.11 -3.87
CA ILE A 84 -8.30 -16.90 -4.39
C ILE A 84 -7.98 -17.37 -5.82
N PRO A 85 -7.73 -18.68 -6.06
CA PRO A 85 -7.28 -19.15 -7.37
C PRO A 85 -8.22 -18.87 -8.54
N SER A 86 -9.54 -18.90 -8.30
CA SER A 86 -10.55 -18.69 -9.33
C SER A 86 -10.56 -17.27 -9.92
N VAL A 87 -10.18 -16.25 -9.13
CA VAL A 87 -10.13 -14.85 -9.58
C VAL A 87 -8.71 -14.38 -9.87
N LYS A 88 -7.69 -15.12 -9.43
CA LYS A 88 -6.28 -14.78 -9.62
C LYS A 88 -5.92 -14.53 -11.09
N HIS A 89 -6.37 -15.38 -12.01
CA HIS A 89 -6.05 -15.23 -13.42
C HIS A 89 -6.62 -13.94 -14.02
N LEU A 90 -7.89 -13.64 -13.73
CA LEU A 90 -8.55 -12.40 -14.14
C LEU A 90 -7.87 -11.17 -13.53
N ALA A 91 -7.47 -11.26 -12.26
CA ALA A 91 -6.78 -10.17 -11.60
C ALA A 91 -5.42 -9.89 -12.24
N VAL A 92 -4.62 -10.92 -12.54
CA VAL A 92 -3.30 -10.75 -13.17
C VAL A 92 -3.42 -10.09 -14.54
N THR A 93 -4.39 -10.48 -15.37
CA THR A 93 -4.62 -9.82 -16.67
C THR A 93 -5.09 -8.37 -16.52
N LEU A 94 -5.97 -8.08 -15.56
CA LEU A 94 -6.37 -6.70 -15.26
C LEU A 94 -5.19 -5.86 -14.76
N PHE A 95 -4.35 -6.39 -13.88
CA PHE A 95 -3.15 -5.69 -13.38
C PHE A 95 -2.12 -5.48 -14.48
N ALA A 96 -1.96 -6.43 -15.41
CA ALA A 96 -1.11 -6.26 -16.58
C ALA A 96 -1.58 -5.07 -17.45
N GLY A 97 -2.90 -4.95 -17.67
CA GLY A 97 -3.49 -3.78 -18.35
C GLY A 97 -3.38 -2.47 -17.55
N ALA A 98 -3.52 -2.54 -16.22
CA ALA A 98 -3.39 -1.39 -15.32
C ALA A 98 -1.95 -0.82 -15.29
N GLY A 99 -0.95 -1.55 -15.79
CA GLY A 99 0.43 -1.08 -15.87
C GLY A 99 0.58 0.25 -16.63
N ILE A 100 -0.22 0.48 -17.67
CA ILE A 100 -0.23 1.76 -18.41
C ILE A 100 -0.69 2.91 -17.52
N LEU A 101 -1.74 2.70 -16.70
CA LEU A 101 -2.22 3.71 -15.75
C LEU A 101 -1.15 4.04 -14.71
N VAL A 102 -0.45 3.03 -14.19
CA VAL A 102 0.66 3.22 -13.26
C VAL A 102 1.79 4.02 -13.92
N ALA A 103 2.14 3.72 -15.17
CA ALA A 103 3.14 4.47 -15.91
C ALA A 103 2.73 5.94 -16.12
N ILE A 104 1.48 6.20 -16.51
CA ILE A 104 0.94 7.56 -16.68
C ILE A 104 0.98 8.34 -15.36
N LEU A 105 0.56 7.73 -14.25
CA LEU A 105 0.63 8.35 -12.92
C LEU A 105 2.08 8.62 -12.50
N GLY A 106 3.00 7.70 -12.82
CA GLY A 106 4.43 7.87 -12.62
C GLY A 106 4.99 9.08 -13.40
N LEU A 107 4.63 9.19 -14.68
CA LEU A 107 5.02 10.33 -15.52
C LEU A 107 4.42 11.65 -15.01
N ALA A 108 3.17 11.65 -14.57
CA ALA A 108 2.54 12.84 -13.99
C ALA A 108 3.23 13.29 -12.69
N THR A 109 3.74 12.36 -11.90
CA THR A 109 4.48 12.65 -10.65
C THR A 109 5.97 12.89 -10.86
N GLN A 110 6.49 12.70 -12.08
CA GLN A 110 7.92 12.78 -12.41
C GLN A 110 8.58 14.08 -11.95
N ARG A 111 7.93 15.24 -12.13
CA ARG A 111 8.48 16.54 -11.70
C ARG A 111 8.69 16.60 -10.19
N ALA A 112 7.74 16.11 -9.41
CA ALA A 112 7.85 16.09 -7.95
C ALA A 112 8.99 15.16 -7.50
N PHE A 113 9.11 13.98 -8.11
CA PHE A 113 10.23 13.07 -7.84
C PHE A 113 11.58 13.67 -8.25
N SER A 114 11.66 14.31 -9.42
CA SER A 114 12.86 15.00 -9.89
C SER A 114 13.33 16.06 -8.89
N ASN A 115 12.41 16.88 -8.38
CA ASN A 115 12.73 17.90 -7.38
C ASN A 115 13.28 17.30 -6.08
N ILE A 116 12.73 16.17 -5.62
CA ILE A 116 13.22 15.47 -4.42
C ILE A 116 14.64 14.94 -4.67
N ILE A 117 14.86 14.25 -5.78
CA ILE A 117 16.17 13.67 -6.13
C ILE A 117 17.22 14.78 -6.29
N SER A 118 16.88 15.87 -6.98
CA SER A 118 17.73 17.06 -7.11
C SER A 118 18.08 17.63 -5.73
N GLY A 119 17.11 17.75 -4.82
CA GLY A 119 17.36 18.19 -3.45
C GLY A 119 18.33 17.27 -2.69
N VAL A 120 18.18 15.95 -2.82
CA VAL A 120 19.11 14.97 -2.24
C VAL A 120 20.51 15.14 -2.81
N PHE A 121 20.66 15.33 -4.12
CA PHE A 121 21.96 15.55 -4.74
C PHE A 121 22.60 16.88 -4.36
N ILE A 122 21.82 17.95 -4.23
CA ILE A 122 22.31 19.24 -3.73
C ILE A 122 22.87 19.08 -2.32
N VAL A 123 22.15 18.39 -1.42
CA VAL A 123 22.61 18.20 -0.03
C VAL A 123 23.79 17.21 0.05
N GLY A 124 23.75 16.12 -0.70
CA GLY A 124 24.74 15.05 -0.66
C GLY A 124 26.06 15.42 -1.33
N PHE A 125 26.01 16.01 -2.52
CA PHE A 125 27.20 16.39 -3.28
C PHE A 125 27.63 17.84 -3.06
N LYS A 126 26.73 18.70 -2.56
CA LYS A 126 27.00 20.13 -2.31
C LYS A 126 27.64 20.83 -3.51
N PRO A 127 27.03 20.78 -4.72
CA PRO A 127 27.55 21.49 -5.89
C PRO A 127 27.62 23.00 -5.69
N PHE A 128 26.79 23.53 -4.78
CA PHE A 128 26.80 24.89 -4.28
C PHE A 128 26.37 24.89 -2.81
N ARG A 129 26.73 25.95 -2.08
CA ARG A 129 26.51 26.11 -0.64
C ARG A 129 25.63 27.31 -0.34
N VAL A 130 25.09 27.34 0.88
CA VAL A 130 24.30 28.47 1.37
C VAL A 130 25.21 29.70 1.43
N GLY A 131 24.85 30.74 0.68
CA GLY A 131 25.62 31.99 0.58
C GLY A 131 26.31 32.19 -0.78
N ASP A 132 26.37 31.16 -1.63
CA ASP A 132 26.92 31.30 -2.98
C ASP A 132 25.99 32.17 -3.85
N LEU A 133 26.55 33.13 -4.58
CA LEU A 133 25.84 33.77 -5.69
C LEU A 133 25.86 32.82 -6.88
N LEU A 134 24.68 32.46 -7.36
CA LEU A 134 24.49 31.56 -8.48
C LEU A 134 23.73 32.27 -9.59
N GLU A 135 24.17 32.09 -10.82
CA GLU A 135 23.42 32.47 -12.00
C GLU A 135 22.75 31.22 -12.57
N VAL A 136 21.42 31.24 -12.64
CA VAL A 136 20.62 30.14 -13.20
C VAL A 136 20.16 30.61 -14.58
N ALA A 137 20.68 29.97 -15.63
CA ALA A 137 20.29 30.21 -17.02
C ALA A 137 18.91 29.62 -17.35
#